data_AF-A0A965GVX6-F1
#
_entry.id   AF-A0A965GVX6-F1
#
_cell.length_a   1.000
_cell.length_b   1.000
_cell.length_c   1.000
_cell.angle_alpha   90.00
_cell.angle_beta   90.00
_cell.angle_gamma   90.00
#
_symmetry.space_group_name_H-M   'P 1'
#
loop_
_entity.id
_entity.type
_entity.pdbx_description
1 polymer ?
#
loop_
_entity_poly.entity_id
_entity_poly.type
_entity_poly.pdbx_seq_one_letter_code
_entity_poly.pdbx_strand_id
1 'polypeptide(L)'
;MNHDREQLKVAHKFIGLLQRENAQLHGVLRLLGQLVDDMNANCSYEVFEVQWNSLTEQVKRLSGFFESHQKALQSLQDSIPDVWDQDEVDDQ
;
A
#
# COMPACT_ATOMS: atom_id res chain seq x y z
N MET A 1 16.39 0.13 27.57
CA MET A 1 17.53 0.42 26.67
C MET A 1 17.64 -0.52 25.47
N ASN A 2 17.72 -1.85 25.60
CA ASN A 2 17.77 -2.73 24.41
C ASN A 2 16.37 -3.00 23.81
N HIS A 3 15.32 -3.03 24.63
CA HIS A 3 13.93 -3.26 24.21
C HIS A 3 13.36 -2.12 23.36
N ASP A 4 13.50 -0.87 23.82
CA ASP A 4 13.05 0.35 23.13
C ASP A 4 13.67 0.49 21.73
N ARG A 5 14.91 0.01 21.55
CA ARG A 5 15.60 0.03 20.27
C ARG A 5 15.04 -0.99 19.28
N GLU A 6 14.62 -2.16 19.76
CA GLU A 6 13.96 -3.16 18.91
C GLU A 6 12.52 -2.74 18.58
N GLN A 7 11.80 -2.11 19.52
CA GLN A 7 10.50 -1.43 19.27
C GLN A 7 10.59 -0.41 18.15
N LEU A 8 11.56 0.49 18.24
CA LEU A 8 11.75 1.52 17.22
C LEU A 8 12.05 0.92 15.84
N LYS A 9 12.78 -0.20 15.78
CA LYS A 9 13.05 -0.90 14.51
C LYS A 9 11.80 -1.54 13.91
N VAL A 10 10.96 -2.18 14.73
CA VAL A 10 9.70 -2.77 14.26
C VAL A 10 8.76 -1.68 13.75
N ALA A 11 8.56 -0.62 14.53
CA ALA A 11 7.75 0.53 14.13
C ALA A 11 8.25 1.16 12.83
N HIS A 12 9.56 1.36 12.68
CA HIS A 12 10.14 1.90 11.46
C HIS A 12 9.88 1.00 10.24
N LYS A 13 10.00 -0.33 10.39
CA LYS A 13 9.69 -1.27 9.32
C LYS A 13 8.21 -1.23 8.93
N PHE A 14 7.31 -1.16 9.90
CA PHE A 14 5.86 -1.03 9.68
C PHE A 14 5.52 0.26 8.94
N ILE A 15 6.04 1.40 9.41
CA ILE A 15 5.85 2.70 8.74
C ILE A 15 6.36 2.66 7.31
N GLY A 16 7.55 2.08 7.08
CA GLY A 16 8.12 1.94 5.73
C GLY A 16 7.33 1.00 4.83
N LEU A 17 6.56 0.06 5.39
CA LEU A 17 5.59 -0.74 4.65
C LEU A 17 4.39 0.14 4.25
N LEU A 18 3.71 0.78 5.20
CA LEU A 18 2.57 1.66 4.93
C LEU A 18 2.88 2.78 3.93
N GLN A 19 4.07 3.38 4.03
CA GLN A 19 4.51 4.42 3.07
C GLN A 19 4.62 3.89 1.65
N ARG A 20 5.12 2.65 1.47
CA ARG A 20 5.21 2.01 0.15
C ARG A 20 3.84 1.70 -0.41
N GLU A 21 2.94 1.20 0.43
CA GLU A 21 1.55 0.96 0.06
C GLU A 21 0.85 2.24 -0.42
N ASN A 22 0.97 3.31 0.36
CA ASN A 22 0.39 4.60 0.03
C ASN A 22 0.95 5.16 -1.29
N ALA A 23 2.26 5.01 -1.53
CA ALA A 23 2.87 5.42 -2.80
C ALA A 23 2.30 4.65 -4.01
N GLN A 24 2.04 3.35 -3.88
CA GLN A 24 1.44 2.54 -4.96
C GLN A 24 -0.01 2.96 -5.23
N LEU A 25 -0.80 3.20 -4.18
CA LEU A 25 -2.17 3.69 -4.28
C LEU A 25 -2.23 5.05 -4.99
N HIS A 26 -1.38 6.00 -4.60
CA HIS A 26 -1.28 7.30 -5.27
C HIS A 26 -0.91 7.18 -6.75
N GLY A 27 -0.08 6.20 -7.12
CA GLY A 27 0.25 5.91 -8.51
C GLY A 27 -0.98 5.54 -9.34
N VAL A 28 -1.84 4.66 -8.81
CA VAL A 28 -3.10 4.25 -9.48
C VAL A 28 -4.09 5.42 -9.54
N LEU A 29 -4.27 6.14 -8.43
CA LEU A 29 -5.19 7.29 -8.39
C LEU A 29 -4.81 8.37 -9.40
N ARG A 30 -3.51 8.62 -9.61
CA ARG A 30 -3.04 9.57 -10.62
C ARG A 30 -3.41 9.14 -12.04
N LEU A 31 -3.24 7.86 -12.37
CA LEU A 31 -3.62 7.32 -13.68
C LEU A 31 -5.13 7.39 -13.91
N LEU A 32 -5.91 7.08 -12.87
CA LEU A 32 -7.37 7.21 -12.93
C LEU A 32 -7.81 8.66 -13.16
N GLY A 33 -7.21 9.61 -12.43
CA GLY A 33 -7.48 11.04 -12.62
C GLY A 33 -7.18 11.48 -14.05
N GLN A 34 -6.03 11.07 -14.59
CA GLN A 34 -5.65 11.40 -15.96
C GLN A 34 -6.61 10.82 -17.00
N LEU A 35 -7.10 9.58 -16.81
CA LEU A 35 -8.12 8.98 -17.66
C LEU A 35 -9.42 9.78 -17.65
N VAL A 36 -9.88 10.20 -16.46
CA VAL A 36 -11.10 11.00 -16.33
C VAL A 36 -10.93 12.36 -17.01
N ASP A 37 -9.78 13.02 -16.84
CA ASP A 37 -9.49 14.30 -17.48
C ASP A 37 -9.49 14.19 -19.01
N ASP A 38 -8.88 13.14 -19.56
CA ASP A 38 -8.84 12.90 -21.00
C ASP A 38 -10.23 12.55 -21.57
N MET A 39 -11.04 11.79 -20.83
CA MET A 39 -12.45 11.55 -21.19
C MET A 39 -13.26 12.84 -21.20
N ASN A 40 -13.07 13.72 -20.19
CA ASN A 40 -13.73 15.02 -20.12
C ASN A 40 -13.30 15.96 -21.26
N ALA A 41 -12.08 15.79 -21.78
CA ALA A 41 -11.57 16.51 -22.93
C ALA A 41 -12.03 15.92 -24.29
N ASN A 42 -12.92 14.92 -24.31
CA ASN A 42 -13.34 14.17 -25.49
C ASN A 42 -12.14 13.58 -26.27
N CYS A 43 -11.22 12.91 -25.55
CA CYS A 43 -10.11 12.21 -26.18
C CYS A 43 -10.58 11.17 -27.22
N SER A 44 -9.68 10.81 -28.14
CA SER A 44 -9.96 9.75 -29.11
C SER A 44 -10.05 8.39 -28.41
N TYR A 45 -10.73 7.44 -29.06
CA TYR A 45 -10.81 6.07 -28.58
C TYR A 45 -9.43 5.43 -28.38
N GLU A 46 -8.47 5.72 -29.26
CA GLU A 46 -7.10 5.22 -29.16
C GLU A 46 -6.39 5.72 -27.89
N VAL A 47 -6.58 7.00 -27.54
CA VAL A 47 -6.04 7.57 -26.29
C VAL A 47 -6.68 6.91 -25.08
N PHE A 48 -8.01 6.76 -25.09
CA PHE A 48 -8.74 6.05 -24.04
C PHE A 48 -8.22 4.63 -23.85
N GLU A 49 -8.08 3.86 -24.94
CA GLU A 49 -7.64 2.46 -24.88
C GLU A 49 -6.23 2.32 -24.29
N VAL A 50 -5.30 3.18 -24.70
CA VAL A 50 -3.93 3.21 -24.16
C VAL A 50 -3.93 3.49 -22.66
N GLN A 51 -4.70 4.49 -22.21
CA GLN A 51 -4.77 4.84 -20.80
C GLN A 51 -5.48 3.78 -19.96
N TRP A 52 -6.56 3.21 -20.47
CA TRP A 52 -7.29 2.12 -19.84
C TRP A 52 -6.40 0.88 -19.65
N ASN A 53 -5.63 0.52 -20.67
CA ASN A 53 -4.69 -0.59 -20.60
C ASN A 53 -3.59 -0.32 -19.57
N SER A 54 -3.04 0.90 -19.55
CA SER A 54 -2.04 1.31 -18.55
C SER A 54 -2.58 1.24 -17.11
N LEU A 55 -3.79 1.74 -16.88
CA LEU A 55 -4.47 1.67 -15.58
C LEU A 55 -4.70 0.21 -15.17
N THR A 56 -5.18 -0.63 -16.09
CA THR A 56 -5.43 -2.05 -15.84
C THR A 56 -4.15 -2.78 -15.45
N GLU A 57 -3.03 -2.52 -16.13
CA GLU A 57 -1.73 -3.08 -15.76
C GLU A 57 -1.29 -2.63 -14.37
N GLN A 58 -1.45 -1.34 -14.05
CA GLN A 58 -1.05 -0.82 -12.75
C GLN A 58 -1.90 -1.39 -11.62
N VAL A 59 -3.20 -1.57 -11.82
CA VAL A 59 -4.09 -2.24 -10.85
C VAL A 59 -3.71 -3.71 -10.66
N LYS A 60 -3.35 -4.43 -11.72
CA LYS A 60 -2.85 -5.81 -11.61
C LYS A 60 -1.55 -5.87 -10.80
N ARG A 61 -0.62 -4.95 -11.03
CA ARG A 61 0.61 -4.83 -10.24
C ARG A 61 0.32 -4.51 -8.78
N LEU A 62 -0.65 -3.63 -8.53
CA LEU A 62 -1.09 -3.28 -7.18
C LEU A 62 -1.64 -4.50 -6.43
N SER A 63 -2.43 -5.35 -7.09
CA SER A 63 -2.91 -6.61 -6.52
C SER A 63 -1.75 -7.51 -6.05
N GLY A 64 -0.75 -7.74 -6.91
CA GLY A 64 0.43 -8.53 -6.53
C GLY A 64 1.29 -7.86 -5.44
N PHE A 65 1.35 -6.54 -5.45
CA PHE A 65 1.99 -5.78 -4.36
C PHE A 65 1.28 -6.05 -3.04
N PHE A 66 -0.06 -5.97 -2.96
CA PHE A 66 -0.80 -6.22 -1.72
C PHE A 66 -0.58 -7.62 -1.16
N GLU A 67 -0.53 -8.66 -2.02
CA GLU A 67 -0.22 -10.02 -1.56
C GLU A 67 1.17 -10.10 -0.90
N SER A 68 2.18 -9.49 -1.52
CA SER A 68 3.54 -9.43 -0.94
C SER A 68 3.58 -8.57 0.33
N HIS A 69 2.78 -7.51 0.36
CA HIS A 69 2.69 -6.57 1.46
C HIS A 69 2.09 -7.22 2.70
N GLN A 70 0.98 -7.94 2.52
CA GLN A 70 0.30 -8.68 3.57
C GLN A 70 1.23 -9.73 4.19
N LYS A 71 2.03 -10.45 3.38
CA LYS A 71 3.03 -11.39 3.89
C LYS A 71 4.10 -10.68 4.72
N ALA A 72 4.58 -9.52 4.29
CA ALA A 72 5.56 -8.73 5.02
C ALA A 72 5.01 -8.19 6.35
N LEU A 73 3.73 -7.78 6.37
CA LEU A 73 3.03 -7.39 7.59
C LEU A 73 2.86 -8.56 8.55
N GLN A 74 2.43 -9.74 8.06
CA GLN A 74 2.32 -10.94 8.89
C GLN A 74 3.67 -11.33 9.49
N SER A 75 4.74 -11.35 8.69
CA SER A 75 6.09 -11.64 9.18
C SER A 75 6.58 -10.61 10.21
N LEU A 76 6.13 -9.36 10.10
CA LEU A 76 6.43 -8.34 11.11
C LEU A 76 5.66 -8.63 12.40
N GLN A 77 4.37 -8.95 12.30
CA GLN A 77 3.52 -9.33 13.44
C GLN A 77 4.08 -10.55 14.18
N ASP A 78 4.45 -11.60 13.45
CA ASP A 78 5.03 -12.82 14.03
C ASP A 78 6.41 -12.56 14.70
N SER A 79 7.07 -11.44 14.37
CA SER A 79 8.35 -11.04 14.97
C SER A 79 8.20 -10.18 16.23
N ILE A 80 6.96 -9.81 16.58
CA ILE A 80 6.64 -9.07 17.78
C ILE A 80 6.54 -10.06 18.96
N PRO A 81 7.21 -9.83 20.10
CA PRO A 81 7.11 -10.69 21.28
C PRO A 81 5.71 -10.66 21.91
N ASP A 82 5.23 -11.80 22.45
CA ASP A 82 3.93 -11.98 23.13
C ASP A 82 3.58 -10.92 24.20
N VAL A 83 4.57 -10.24 24.77
CA VAL A 83 4.36 -9.12 25.72
C VAL A 83 3.63 -7.95 25.06
N TRP A 84 3.62 -7.86 23.73
CA TRP A 84 2.98 -6.78 22.97
C TRP A 84 1.60 -7.19 22.43
N ASP A 85 1.23 -8.47 22.50
CA ASP A 85 -0.14 -8.95 22.24
C ASP A 85 -1.09 -8.61 23.41
N GLN A 86 -0.54 -8.17 24.55
CA GLN A 86 -1.30 -7.78 25.76
C GLN A 86 -1.81 -6.34 25.78
N ASP A 87 -1.51 -5.53 24.75
CA ASP A 87 -2.22 -4.26 24.55
C ASP A 87 -3.57 -4.51 23.84
N GLU A 88 -4.29 -5.57 24.23
CA GLU A 88 -5.74 -5.56 24.11
C GLU A 88 -6.18 -4.31 24.85
N VAL A 89 -6.78 -3.39 24.10
CA VAL A 89 -7.40 -2.18 24.62
C VAL A 89 -8.22 -2.59 25.84
N ASP A 90 -7.82 -2.13 27.04
CA ASP A 90 -8.69 -2.12 28.21
C ASP A 90 -9.92 -1.29 27.82
N ASP A 91 -10.88 -1.93 27.18
CA ASP A 91 -12.22 -1.42 26.97
C ASP A 91 -12.82 -1.25 28.38
N GLN A 92 -13.03 0.02 28.74
CA GLN A 92 -13.58 0.50 30.02
C GLN A 92 -14.86 -0.21 30.47
#